data_AF-A0A3R7JXF7-F1
#
_entry.id   AF-A0A3R7JXF7-F1
#
_cell.length_a   1.000
_cell.length_b   1.000
_cell.length_c   1.000
_cell.angle_alpha   90.00
_cell.angle_beta   90.00
_cell.angle_gamma   90.00
#
_symmetry.space_group_name_H-M   'P 1'
#
loop_
_entity.id
_entity.type
_entity.pdbx_description
1 polymer ?
#
loop_
_entity_poly.entity_id
_entity_poly.type
_entity_poly.pdbx_seq_one_letter_code
_entity_poly.pdbx_strand_id
1 'polypeptide(L)'
;MQSFLALLGFALTISLLLFMGQEPDPPARVAELISGLPSKDSSTCDVANLDTLRHAAIVYTWVNGTENCYNKRRERAGLPRGGSSRDKEMGELKYSLRSLLKFAPWLEGPIYIVTPGQIPDWLDLQNPRVRVVDQDDLLPKGKATLPTFDTNVIEQYLHKIPGLTDVFIHMNDDYLFIKPVTPDRQKSNAWLASVRNTVTLMDKTYGGEHVYNFLKHAPFVYSRLAFEEIHKKFAKELDAMLPHQMRHPDDLNMPLLHHIYMQEEGTKALGIPVELNPISECDDWLLVRVKDNEEEKLNQQFKMALENKGPEILLALNDEYSRPETAELVGRFYSNLLPESAFFELPEGQHVHLVSNWHGDDCAYDPKVIPLPEPDFMTLRAEEEVGDWTPALLPRLRSPNERAFADMTPSFAWSLAVNLGYGFGLIIAVVISVYIFRFSSKGVPGLHTTKNT
;
A
#
# COMPACT_ATOMS: atom_id res chain seq x y z
N MET A 1 -24.81 -18.87 -41.21
CA MET A 1 -23.75 -19.46 -40.36
C MET A 1 -22.45 -18.68 -40.40
N GLN A 2 -21.89 -18.34 -41.57
CA GLN A 2 -20.62 -17.59 -41.67
C GLN A 2 -20.66 -16.20 -41.01
N SER A 3 -21.77 -15.46 -41.15
CA SER A 3 -21.92 -14.13 -40.53
C SER A 3 -22.08 -14.18 -39.01
N PHE A 4 -22.61 -15.28 -38.46
CA PHE A 4 -22.76 -15.46 -37.00
C PHE A 4 -21.42 -15.81 -36.35
N LEU A 5 -20.62 -16.65 -37.01
CA LEU A 5 -19.26 -16.98 -36.57
C LEU A 5 -18.32 -15.77 -36.66
N ALA A 6 -18.49 -14.91 -37.66
CA ALA A 6 -17.74 -13.65 -37.77
C ALA A 6 -18.12 -12.66 -36.65
N LEU A 7 -19.40 -12.56 -36.30
CA LEU A 7 -19.88 -11.75 -35.17
C LEU A 7 -19.38 -12.28 -33.83
N LEU A 8 -19.38 -13.61 -33.63
CA LEU A 8 -18.83 -14.22 -32.43
C LEU A 8 -17.31 -14.00 -32.33
N GLY A 9 -16.60 -14.14 -33.45
CA GLY A 9 -15.16 -13.90 -33.53
C GLY A 9 -14.79 -12.44 -33.22
N PHE A 10 -15.59 -11.49 -33.71
CA PHE A 10 -15.42 -10.05 -33.44
C PHE A 10 -15.76 -9.69 -31.99
N ALA A 11 -16.83 -10.26 -31.44
CA ALA A 11 -17.20 -10.08 -30.03
C ALA A 11 -16.16 -10.67 -29.07
N LEU A 12 -15.57 -11.82 -29.41
CA LEU A 12 -14.49 -12.45 -28.65
C LEU A 12 -13.19 -11.65 -28.72
N THR A 13 -12.84 -11.10 -29.88
CA THR A 13 -11.63 -10.25 -30.03
C THR A 13 -11.79 -8.91 -29.32
N ILE A 14 -12.97 -8.28 -29.37
CA ILE A 14 -13.26 -7.07 -28.57
C ILE A 14 -13.24 -7.39 -27.08
N SER A 15 -13.83 -8.51 -26.64
CA SER A 15 -13.79 -8.90 -25.23
C SER A 15 -12.37 -9.19 -24.75
N LEU A 16 -11.53 -9.81 -25.59
CA LEU A 16 -10.13 -10.07 -25.26
C LEU A 16 -9.31 -8.78 -25.23
N LEU A 17 -9.54 -7.84 -26.15
CA LEU A 17 -8.87 -6.54 -26.17
C LEU A 17 -9.32 -5.64 -25.02
N LEU A 18 -10.59 -5.71 -24.61
CA LEU A 18 -11.08 -5.04 -23.41
C LEU A 18 -10.50 -5.66 -22.14
N PHE A 19 -10.35 -7.00 -22.09
CA PHE A 19 -9.74 -7.70 -20.96
C PHE A 19 -8.23 -7.44 -20.86
N MET A 20 -7.52 -7.35 -22.00
CA MET A 20 -6.09 -7.01 -22.04
C MET A 20 -5.82 -5.51 -21.91
N GLY A 21 -6.84 -4.66 -22.08
CA GLY A 21 -6.81 -3.21 -21.86
C GLY A 21 -7.28 -2.79 -20.47
N GLN A 22 -7.80 -3.72 -19.65
CA GLN A 22 -7.88 -3.49 -18.22
C GLN A 22 -6.45 -3.60 -17.68
N GLU A 23 -5.87 -2.46 -17.30
CA GLU A 23 -4.77 -2.50 -16.34
C GLU A 23 -5.22 -3.41 -15.18
N PRO A 24 -4.37 -4.33 -14.68
CA PRO A 24 -4.70 -5.04 -13.46
C PRO A 24 -5.02 -3.94 -12.44
N ASP A 25 -6.27 -3.89 -11.96
CA ASP A 25 -6.61 -3.07 -10.81
C ASP A 25 -5.53 -3.42 -9.78
N PRO A 26 -4.67 -2.45 -9.39
CA PRO A 26 -3.69 -2.74 -8.38
C PRO A 26 -4.48 -3.29 -7.19
N PRO A 27 -4.09 -4.43 -6.58
CA PRO A 27 -4.65 -4.78 -5.29
C PRO A 27 -4.52 -3.50 -4.46
N ALA A 28 -5.62 -3.03 -3.90
CA ALA A 28 -5.74 -1.73 -3.24
C ALA A 28 -4.73 -1.60 -2.09
N ARG A 29 -3.46 -1.41 -2.44
CA ARG A 29 -2.36 -0.93 -1.61
C ARG A 29 -2.33 0.56 -1.79
N VAL A 30 -3.48 1.15 -1.47
CA VAL A 30 -3.54 2.57 -1.19
C VAL A 30 -2.95 2.68 0.20
N ALA A 31 -1.67 3.08 0.27
CA ALA A 31 -1.21 3.88 1.39
C ALA A 31 -2.20 5.05 1.46
N GLU A 32 -3.13 4.96 2.40
CA GLU A 32 -4.21 5.92 2.52
C GLU A 32 -3.63 7.27 2.96
N LEU A 33 -3.34 8.09 1.95
CA LEU A 33 -3.15 9.51 2.13
C LEU A 33 -4.54 10.15 2.34
N ILE A 34 -5.14 9.94 3.52
CA ILE A 34 -6.44 10.55 3.83
C ILE A 34 -6.26 12.05 4.07
N SER A 35 -6.89 12.79 3.16
CA SER A 35 -7.33 14.16 3.30
C SER A 35 -8.36 14.30 4.43
N GLY A 36 -7.96 14.92 5.54
CA GLY A 36 -8.85 15.51 6.55
C GLY A 36 -8.44 16.94 6.87
N LEU A 37 -9.42 17.77 7.25
CA LEU A 37 -9.37 19.21 7.53
C LEU A 37 -8.27 19.62 8.55
N PRO A 38 -7.87 20.92 8.60
CA PRO A 38 -6.69 21.34 9.34
C PRO A 38 -6.91 21.25 10.86
N SER A 39 -6.23 20.30 11.50
CA SER A 39 -5.95 20.35 12.93
C SER A 39 -4.94 21.46 13.19
N LYS A 40 -5.34 22.42 14.00
CA LYS A 40 -4.50 23.54 14.44
C LYS A 40 -3.77 23.06 15.70
N ASP A 41 -2.71 22.28 15.53
CA ASP A 41 -1.74 22.07 16.60
C ASP A 41 -0.34 21.91 16.02
N SER A 42 0.55 22.76 16.55
CA SER A 42 1.91 23.00 16.13
C SER A 42 2.89 22.08 16.88
N SER A 43 2.70 20.77 16.80
CA SER A 43 3.76 19.84 17.20
C SER A 43 4.72 19.69 16.02
N THR A 44 5.65 20.65 15.92
CA THR A 44 6.81 20.54 15.04
C THR A 44 7.57 19.28 15.45
N CYS A 45 7.52 18.24 14.62
CA CYS A 45 8.42 17.11 14.75
C CYS A 45 9.84 17.66 14.61
N ASP A 46 10.70 17.46 15.62
CA ASP A 46 12.11 17.81 15.53
C ASP A 46 12.76 16.90 14.49
N VAL A 47 12.76 17.35 13.24
CA VAL A 47 13.41 16.64 12.15
C VAL A 47 14.90 16.68 12.42
N ALA A 48 15.47 15.52 12.78
CA ALA A 48 16.91 15.39 12.95
C ALA A 48 17.63 15.90 11.69
N ASN A 49 18.63 16.76 11.88
CA ASN A 49 19.35 17.44 10.80
C ASN A 49 18.46 18.32 9.90
N LEU A 50 17.41 18.95 10.46
CA LEU A 50 16.57 19.91 9.75
C LEU A 50 17.39 20.96 8.99
N ASP A 51 18.45 21.49 9.60
CA ASP A 51 19.31 22.46 8.93
C ASP A 51 20.07 21.86 7.73
N THR A 52 20.44 20.58 7.78
CA THR A 52 21.04 19.91 6.61
C THR A 52 20.01 19.80 5.47
N LEU A 53 18.75 19.45 5.79
CA LEU A 53 17.67 19.38 4.82
C LEU A 53 17.27 20.76 4.27
N ARG A 54 17.22 21.77 5.14
CA ARG A 54 16.94 23.18 4.79
C ARG A 54 17.90 23.68 3.72
N HIS A 55 19.18 23.33 3.85
CA HIS A 55 20.24 23.76 2.93
C HIS A 55 20.54 22.75 1.81
N ALA A 56 19.77 21.66 1.70
CA ALA A 56 19.93 20.68 0.63
C ALA A 56 19.78 21.36 -0.75
N ALA A 57 20.69 21.03 -1.65
CA ALA A 57 20.61 21.47 -3.04
C ALA A 57 19.35 20.91 -3.72
N ILE A 58 18.77 21.69 -4.62
CA ILE A 58 17.66 21.27 -5.47
C ILE A 58 18.19 21.16 -6.90
N VAL A 59 18.05 20.00 -7.52
CA VAL A 59 18.54 19.70 -8.86
C VAL A 59 17.36 19.47 -9.78
N TYR A 60 17.18 20.35 -10.75
CA TYR A 60 16.24 20.21 -11.84
C TYR A 60 16.92 19.59 -13.05
N THR A 61 16.26 18.66 -13.72
CA THR A 61 16.58 18.30 -15.12
C THR A 61 15.61 19.01 -16.04
N TRP A 62 16.11 19.54 -17.16
CA TRP A 62 15.29 20.29 -18.12
C TRP A 62 15.83 20.23 -19.53
N VAL A 63 14.92 20.17 -20.51
CA VAL A 63 15.23 20.20 -21.94
C VAL A 63 14.15 20.92 -22.72
N ASN A 64 14.56 21.69 -23.74
CA ASN A 64 13.67 22.28 -24.71
C ASN A 64 13.90 21.65 -26.09
N GLY A 65 12.99 20.75 -26.48
CA GLY A 65 13.00 20.05 -27.76
C GLY A 65 12.68 20.92 -28.97
N THR A 66 12.28 22.18 -28.79
CA THR A 66 12.10 23.13 -29.91
C THR A 66 13.41 23.78 -30.37
N GLU A 67 14.48 23.64 -29.58
CA GLU A 67 15.78 24.24 -29.85
C GLU A 67 16.44 23.61 -31.11
N ASN A 68 16.88 24.44 -32.05
CA ASN A 68 17.31 23.98 -33.37
C ASN A 68 18.61 23.17 -33.34
N CYS A 69 19.60 23.57 -32.54
CA CYS A 69 20.86 22.85 -32.40
C CYS A 69 20.69 21.54 -31.63
N TYR A 70 19.82 21.46 -30.63
CA TYR A 70 19.42 20.21 -29.96
C TYR A 70 18.85 19.22 -30.96
N ASN A 71 17.93 19.67 -31.80
CA ASN A 71 17.37 18.85 -32.87
C ASN A 71 18.42 18.37 -33.88
N LYS A 72 19.31 19.26 -34.33
CA LYS A 72 20.43 18.87 -35.21
C LYS A 72 21.37 17.85 -34.55
N ARG A 73 21.60 17.97 -33.24
CA ARG A 73 22.41 17.00 -32.46
C ARG A 73 21.71 15.63 -32.41
N ARG A 74 20.39 15.59 -32.21
CA ARG A 74 19.59 14.35 -32.24
C ARG A 74 19.60 13.69 -33.62
N GLU A 75 19.37 14.46 -34.68
CA GLU A 75 19.39 13.97 -36.07
C GLU A 75 20.75 13.35 -36.42
N ARG A 76 21.85 13.99 -36.03
CA ARG A 76 23.21 13.45 -36.21
C ARG A 76 23.44 12.14 -35.44
N ALA A 77 22.74 11.94 -34.32
CA ALA A 77 22.76 10.72 -33.54
C ALA A 77 21.77 9.65 -34.06
N GLY A 78 21.10 9.89 -35.21
CA GLY A 78 20.14 8.95 -35.79
C GLY A 78 18.76 8.96 -35.12
N LEU A 79 18.46 10.00 -34.32
CA LEU A 79 17.19 10.15 -33.61
C LEU A 79 16.25 11.13 -34.35
N PRO A 80 14.92 10.97 -34.23
CA PRO A 80 13.98 11.87 -34.88
C PRO A 80 14.01 13.29 -34.29
N ARG A 81 13.69 14.27 -35.14
CA ARG A 81 13.50 15.67 -34.79
C ARG A 81 12.31 15.85 -33.85
N GLY A 82 12.41 16.82 -32.94
CA GLY A 82 11.40 17.16 -31.93
C GLY A 82 11.45 16.28 -30.70
N GLY A 83 12.14 15.14 -30.77
CA GLY A 83 12.22 14.18 -29.69
C GLY A 83 10.90 13.47 -29.40
N SER A 84 10.74 13.00 -28.16
CA SER A 84 9.52 12.35 -27.67
C SER A 84 8.63 13.34 -26.91
N SER A 85 7.54 12.86 -26.30
CA SER A 85 6.79 13.67 -25.34
C SER A 85 7.64 14.21 -24.20
N ARG A 86 8.76 13.55 -23.85
CA ARG A 86 9.69 13.95 -22.78
C ARG A 86 10.59 15.14 -23.14
N ASP A 87 10.60 15.57 -24.40
CA ASP A 87 11.42 16.69 -24.87
C ASP A 87 10.58 17.97 -25.05
N LYS A 88 9.29 17.94 -24.72
CA LYS A 88 8.40 19.09 -24.86
C LYS A 88 8.59 20.07 -23.71
N GLU A 89 8.61 21.35 -24.05
CA GLU A 89 8.71 22.46 -23.09
C GLU A 89 7.50 23.39 -23.32
N MET A 90 6.73 23.65 -22.27
CA MET A 90 5.55 24.54 -22.27
C MET A 90 5.64 25.66 -21.23
N GLY A 91 6.79 25.83 -20.59
CA GLY A 91 7.01 26.77 -19.50
C GLY A 91 6.98 26.12 -18.11
N GLU A 92 6.91 24.78 -18.01
CA GLU A 92 6.72 24.06 -16.74
C GLU A 92 7.80 24.41 -15.72
N LEU A 93 9.09 24.41 -16.11
CA LEU A 93 10.22 24.69 -15.22
C LEU A 93 10.02 26.02 -14.46
N LYS A 94 9.58 27.07 -15.15
CA LYS A 94 9.35 28.39 -14.56
C LYS A 94 8.29 28.34 -13.47
N TYR A 95 7.21 27.59 -13.68
CA TYR A 95 6.12 27.46 -12.72
C TYR A 95 6.45 26.46 -11.62
N SER A 96 7.21 25.39 -11.90
CA SER A 96 7.74 24.48 -10.90
C SER A 96 8.61 25.22 -9.89
N LEU A 97 9.58 26.01 -10.35
CA LEU A 97 10.43 26.84 -9.47
C LEU A 97 9.60 27.84 -8.66
N ARG A 98 8.60 28.49 -9.25
CA ARG A 98 7.67 29.36 -8.51
C ARG A 98 6.89 28.60 -7.44
N SER A 99 6.47 27.37 -7.75
CA SER A 99 5.74 26.52 -6.81
C SER A 99 6.61 26.10 -5.64
N LEU A 100 7.87 25.73 -5.90
CA LEU A 100 8.87 25.41 -4.89
C LEU A 100 9.04 26.59 -3.92
N LEU A 101 9.28 27.80 -4.44
CA LEU A 101 9.46 28.99 -3.61
C LEU A 101 8.19 29.37 -2.83
N LYS A 102 7.00 29.13 -3.40
CA LYS A 102 5.72 29.46 -2.76
C LYS A 102 5.34 28.47 -1.66
N PHE A 103 5.57 27.19 -1.88
CA PHE A 103 4.99 26.13 -1.06
C PHE A 103 6.02 25.35 -0.24
N ALA A 104 7.31 25.43 -0.57
CA ALA A 104 8.40 24.89 0.22
C ALA A 104 9.46 25.96 0.55
N PRO A 105 9.07 27.14 1.09
CA PRO A 105 10.01 28.26 1.28
C PRO A 105 11.14 27.96 2.28
N TRP A 106 10.99 26.91 3.09
CA TRP A 106 12.02 26.43 4.01
C TRP A 106 13.18 25.72 3.31
N LEU A 107 13.03 25.30 2.05
CA LEU A 107 14.16 24.83 1.26
C LEU A 107 14.93 26.07 0.76
N GLU A 108 16.10 26.30 1.33
CA GLU A 108 16.92 27.49 1.13
C GLU A 108 18.19 27.19 0.30
N GLY A 109 18.51 25.91 0.10
CA GLY A 109 19.69 25.45 -0.62
C GLY A 109 19.80 25.92 -2.08
N PRO A 110 20.98 25.73 -2.70
CA PRO A 110 21.26 26.13 -4.07
C PRO A 110 20.41 25.33 -5.07
N ILE A 111 20.05 25.96 -6.19
CA ILE A 111 19.26 25.37 -7.26
C ILE A 111 20.16 25.15 -8.47
N TYR A 112 20.26 23.90 -8.91
CA TYR A 112 20.97 23.51 -10.13
C TYR A 112 19.96 23.15 -11.21
N ILE A 113 20.16 23.62 -12.43
CA ILE A 113 19.35 23.26 -13.59
C ILE A 113 20.28 22.55 -14.58
N VAL A 114 20.15 21.23 -14.68
CA VAL A 114 20.95 20.37 -15.54
C VAL A 114 20.27 20.26 -16.90
N THR A 115 20.98 20.66 -17.95
CA THR A 115 20.43 20.77 -19.30
C THR A 115 21.42 20.25 -20.35
N PRO A 116 20.97 19.92 -21.57
CA PRO A 116 21.86 19.56 -22.68
C PRO A 116 22.51 20.81 -23.31
N GLY A 117 23.10 21.69 -22.50
CA GLY A 117 23.73 22.94 -22.94
C GLY A 117 22.74 24.05 -23.29
N GLN A 118 21.56 24.05 -22.64
CA GLN A 118 20.49 25.01 -22.87
C GLN A 118 20.31 25.93 -21.65
N ILE A 119 19.96 27.19 -21.90
CA ILE A 119 19.63 28.16 -20.84
C ILE A 119 18.21 28.67 -21.12
N PRO A 120 17.26 28.57 -20.18
CA PRO A 120 15.94 29.18 -20.34
C PRO A 120 16.07 30.69 -20.56
N ASP A 121 15.34 31.23 -21.54
CA ASP A 121 15.42 32.64 -21.95
C ASP A 121 14.99 33.64 -20.86
N TRP A 122 14.15 33.19 -19.93
CA TRP A 122 13.65 33.96 -18.80
C TRP A 122 14.55 33.89 -17.56
N LEU A 123 15.61 33.06 -17.56
CA LEU A 123 16.41 32.80 -16.38
C LEU A 123 17.46 33.89 -16.14
N ASP A 124 17.49 34.43 -14.91
CA ASP A 124 18.53 35.36 -14.47
C ASP A 124 19.77 34.61 -13.97
N LEU A 125 20.82 34.60 -14.79
CA LEU A 125 22.11 33.97 -14.48
C LEU A 125 22.93 34.72 -13.42
N GLN A 126 22.54 35.94 -13.04
CA GLN A 126 23.20 36.69 -11.96
C GLN A 126 22.70 36.28 -10.58
N ASN A 127 21.61 35.50 -10.51
CA ASN A 127 21.07 35.03 -9.25
C ASN A 127 22.05 34.04 -8.57
N PRO A 128 22.61 34.35 -7.40
CA PRO A 128 23.64 33.51 -6.77
C PRO A 128 23.13 32.15 -6.31
N ARG A 129 21.80 31.99 -6.20
CA ARG A 129 21.15 30.74 -5.80
C ARG A 129 20.94 29.77 -6.96
N VAL A 130 20.97 30.23 -8.22
CA VAL A 130 20.65 29.39 -9.38
C VAL A 130 21.88 29.19 -10.27
N ARG A 131 22.15 27.95 -10.65
CA ARG A 131 23.26 27.60 -11.56
C ARG A 131 22.77 26.65 -12.63
N VAL A 132 23.09 26.96 -13.89
CA VAL A 132 22.88 26.03 -15.01
C VAL A 132 24.12 25.15 -15.14
N VAL A 133 23.91 23.85 -15.34
CA VAL A 133 24.97 22.85 -15.50
C VAL A 133 24.75 22.13 -16.81
N ASP A 134 25.78 22.03 -17.65
CA ASP A 134 25.73 21.19 -18.83
C ASP A 134 25.86 19.72 -18.40
N GLN A 135 24.85 18.91 -18.74
CA GLN A 135 24.82 17.49 -18.43
C GLN A 135 26.06 16.75 -18.97
N ASP A 136 26.59 17.17 -20.12
CA ASP A 136 27.67 16.45 -20.79
C ASP A 136 28.98 16.57 -19.99
N ASP A 137 29.12 17.59 -19.14
CA ASP A 137 30.25 17.78 -18.22
C ASP A 137 30.21 16.88 -16.99
N LEU A 138 29.05 16.34 -16.65
CA LEU A 138 28.89 15.38 -15.56
C LEU A 138 29.25 13.95 -15.99
N LEU A 139 29.15 13.67 -17.29
CA LEU A 139 29.30 12.33 -17.84
C LEU A 139 30.78 11.93 -18.03
N PRO A 140 31.12 10.64 -17.84
CA PRO A 140 32.49 10.16 -17.97
C PRO A 140 32.94 10.22 -19.43
N LYS A 141 33.83 11.18 -19.72
CA LYS A 141 34.41 11.38 -21.05
C LYS A 141 35.10 10.08 -21.52
N GLY A 142 34.78 9.62 -22.74
CA GLY A 142 35.32 8.39 -23.33
C GLY A 142 34.60 7.08 -22.97
N LYS A 143 33.62 7.10 -22.05
CA LYS A 143 32.71 5.97 -21.79
C LYS A 143 31.27 6.26 -22.22
N ALA A 144 30.81 7.49 -22.00
CA ALA A 144 29.50 7.92 -22.45
C ALA A 144 29.51 8.25 -23.95
N THR A 145 28.46 7.86 -24.65
CA THR A 145 28.19 8.35 -26.02
C THR A 145 27.59 9.74 -25.90
N LEU A 146 28.34 10.77 -26.32
CA LEU A 146 27.91 12.17 -26.26
C LEU A 146 27.51 12.71 -27.65
N PRO A 147 26.50 13.59 -27.74
CA PRO A 147 25.59 13.98 -26.65
C PRO A 147 24.63 12.84 -26.28
N THR A 148 24.30 12.72 -24.99
CA THR A 148 23.25 11.78 -24.55
C THR A 148 21.89 12.48 -24.52
N PHE A 149 20.83 11.72 -24.77
CA PHE A 149 19.44 12.18 -24.68
C PHE A 149 18.62 11.30 -23.72
N ASP A 150 19.28 10.38 -23.03
CA ASP A 150 18.67 9.45 -22.09
C ASP A 150 18.79 9.99 -20.67
N THR A 151 17.66 10.41 -20.12
CA THR A 151 17.55 10.91 -18.74
C THR A 151 18.09 9.90 -17.73
N ASN A 152 17.90 8.59 -17.93
CA ASN A 152 18.43 7.58 -17.00
C ASN A 152 19.96 7.59 -16.96
N VAL A 153 20.61 7.91 -18.09
CA VAL A 153 22.08 8.05 -18.14
C VAL A 153 22.51 9.34 -17.45
N ILE A 154 21.78 10.44 -17.62
CA ILE A 154 22.10 11.73 -17.00
C ILE A 154 21.93 11.67 -15.48
N GLU A 155 20.81 11.13 -14.99
CA GLU A 155 20.46 11.07 -13.57
C GLU A 155 21.49 10.32 -12.72
N GLN A 156 22.14 9.29 -13.29
CA GLN A 156 23.22 8.54 -12.64
C GLN A 156 24.41 9.43 -12.21
N TYR A 157 24.64 10.56 -12.89
CA TYR A 157 25.82 11.41 -12.69
C TYR A 157 25.49 12.78 -12.06
N LEU A 158 24.26 13.04 -11.63
CA LEU A 158 23.90 14.29 -10.94
C LEU A 158 24.76 14.53 -9.69
N HIS A 159 25.16 13.46 -8.99
CA HIS A 159 26.06 13.52 -7.84
C HIS A 159 27.46 14.10 -8.15
N LYS A 160 27.80 14.31 -9.44
CA LYS A 160 29.06 14.96 -9.87
C LYS A 160 28.96 16.47 -10.03
N ILE A 161 27.79 17.08 -9.81
CA ILE A 161 27.61 18.53 -9.89
C ILE A 161 28.59 19.23 -8.93
N PRO A 162 29.44 20.16 -9.42
CA PRO A 162 30.37 20.88 -8.55
C PRO A 162 29.62 21.75 -7.52
N GLY A 163 29.94 21.55 -6.24
CA GLY A 163 29.28 22.28 -5.14
C GLY A 163 27.90 21.75 -4.76
N LEU A 164 27.55 20.54 -5.19
CA LEU A 164 26.37 19.82 -4.69
C LEU A 164 26.54 19.47 -3.21
N THR A 165 25.45 19.50 -2.46
CA THR A 165 25.40 19.07 -1.05
C THR A 165 25.33 17.54 -0.95
N ASP A 166 25.76 16.97 0.18
CA ASP A 166 25.74 15.52 0.41
C ASP A 166 24.32 14.92 0.35
N VAL A 167 23.32 15.72 0.73
CA VAL A 167 21.90 15.44 0.54
C VAL A 167 21.34 16.46 -0.44
N PHE A 168 20.72 16.01 -1.53
CA PHE A 168 20.09 16.88 -2.52
C PHE A 168 18.75 16.31 -2.98
N ILE A 169 17.86 17.18 -3.45
CA ILE A 169 16.54 16.84 -3.96
C ILE A 169 16.60 16.91 -5.49
N HIS A 170 16.32 15.81 -6.18
CA HIS A 170 16.14 15.81 -7.62
C HIS A 170 14.67 16.02 -7.99
N MET A 171 14.40 16.88 -8.97
CA MET A 171 13.07 17.16 -9.50
C MET A 171 13.12 17.24 -11.03
N ASN A 172 12.07 16.76 -11.69
CA ASN A 172 11.82 17.15 -13.07
C ASN A 172 11.15 18.53 -13.11
N ASP A 173 11.18 19.15 -14.28
CA ASP A 173 10.61 20.47 -14.56
C ASP A 173 9.07 20.54 -14.45
N ASP A 174 8.38 19.41 -14.59
CA ASP A 174 6.91 19.28 -14.52
C ASP A 174 6.37 18.98 -13.12
N TYR A 175 7.20 19.03 -12.07
CA TYR A 175 6.78 18.81 -10.69
C TYR A 175 6.28 20.10 -10.05
N LEU A 176 5.01 20.14 -9.62
CA LEU A 176 4.44 21.31 -8.96
C LEU A 176 4.01 21.02 -7.53
N PHE A 177 4.48 21.85 -6.60
CA PHE A 177 3.85 21.94 -5.29
C PHE A 177 2.54 22.71 -5.42
N ILE A 178 1.45 22.19 -4.84
CA ILE A 178 0.12 22.83 -4.88
C ILE A 178 -0.40 23.25 -3.50
N LYS A 179 0.32 22.89 -2.44
CA LYS A 179 0.00 23.22 -1.04
C LYS A 179 1.31 23.35 -0.26
N PRO A 180 1.36 24.17 0.82
CA PRO A 180 2.54 24.25 1.67
C PRO A 180 3.00 22.87 2.15
N VAL A 181 4.29 22.62 2.02
CA VAL A 181 4.99 21.46 2.54
C VAL A 181 5.98 21.94 3.58
N THR A 182 6.02 21.24 4.71
CA THR A 182 7.00 21.46 5.76
C THR A 182 7.69 20.12 6.05
N PRO A 183 8.93 20.13 6.56
CA PRO A 183 9.68 18.91 6.89
C PRO A 183 8.91 18.02 7.88
N ASP A 184 8.16 18.67 8.77
CA ASP A 184 7.34 18.10 9.82
C ASP A 184 5.89 17.84 9.39
N ARG A 185 5.56 17.89 8.08
CA ARG A 185 4.18 17.70 7.61
C ARG A 185 3.73 16.25 7.82
N GLN A 186 3.44 15.90 9.06
CA GLN A 186 2.65 14.78 9.47
C GLN A 186 1.26 15.32 9.76
N LYS A 187 0.33 15.04 8.86
CA LYS A 187 -1.05 14.88 9.31
C LYS A 187 -1.14 13.55 10.06
N SER A 188 -0.54 13.44 11.25
CA SER A 188 -0.88 12.33 12.14
C SER A 188 -2.23 12.63 12.76
N ASN A 189 -3.19 11.74 12.57
CA ASN A 189 -4.12 11.51 13.66
C ASN A 189 -3.33 10.87 14.83
N ALA A 190 -3.85 10.97 16.05
CA ALA A 190 -3.19 10.45 17.26
C ALA A 190 -2.78 8.97 17.12
N TRP A 191 -3.56 8.17 16.38
CA TRP A 191 -3.23 6.77 16.09
C TRP A 191 -1.94 6.61 15.26
N LEU A 192 -1.76 7.39 14.19
CA LEU A 192 -0.57 7.29 13.36
C LEU A 192 0.67 7.79 14.10
N ALA A 193 0.49 8.79 14.97
CA ALA A 193 1.56 9.23 15.88
C ALA A 193 1.97 8.10 16.82
N SER A 194 1.00 7.40 17.43
CA SER A 194 1.33 6.31 18.37
C SER A 194 2.01 5.12 17.73
N VAL A 195 1.66 4.79 16.48
CA VAL A 195 2.39 3.77 15.69
C VAL A 195 3.84 4.20 15.46
N ARG A 196 4.08 5.45 15.07
CA ARG A 196 5.44 5.95 14.83
C ARG A 196 6.27 6.02 16.11
N ASN A 197 5.68 6.46 17.21
CA ASN A 197 6.35 6.49 18.51
C ASN A 197 6.76 5.09 18.94
N THR A 198 5.88 4.09 18.75
CA THR A 198 6.21 2.69 19.01
C THR A 198 7.38 2.23 18.15
N VAL A 199 7.33 2.40 16.83
CA VAL A 199 8.44 1.99 15.94
C VAL A 199 9.74 2.67 16.33
N THR A 200 9.72 3.98 16.59
CA THR A 200 10.91 4.74 17.00
C THR A 200 11.50 4.22 18.31
N LEU A 201 10.64 3.91 19.30
CA LEU A 201 11.07 3.32 20.57
C LEU A 201 11.67 1.92 20.36
N MET A 202 11.06 1.10 19.50
CA MET A 202 11.53 -0.25 19.21
C MET A 202 12.84 -0.24 18.42
N ASP A 203 12.98 0.59 17.40
CA ASP A 203 14.20 0.76 16.62
C ASP A 203 15.37 1.19 17.53
N LYS A 204 15.11 2.13 18.43
CA LYS A 204 16.10 2.55 19.43
C LYS A 204 16.50 1.42 20.39
N THR A 205 15.57 0.52 20.70
CA THR A 205 15.77 -0.56 21.68
C THR A 205 16.43 -1.79 21.07
N TYR A 206 16.06 -2.14 19.83
CA TYR A 206 16.42 -3.40 19.17
C TYR A 206 17.25 -3.22 17.90
N GLY A 207 17.52 -1.98 17.47
CA GLY A 207 18.43 -1.68 16.35
C GLY A 207 17.75 -1.38 15.00
N GLY A 208 16.42 -1.56 14.89
CA GLY A 208 15.63 -1.14 13.72
C GLY A 208 15.92 -1.90 12.43
N GLU A 209 16.46 -3.12 12.53
CA GLU A 209 16.78 -3.95 11.35
C GLU A 209 15.56 -4.72 10.81
N HIS A 210 14.44 -4.75 11.54
CA HIS A 210 13.26 -5.52 11.19
C HIS A 210 12.12 -4.67 10.61
N VAL A 211 11.46 -5.21 9.57
CA VAL A 211 10.17 -4.69 9.11
C VAL A 211 9.07 -5.32 9.96
N TYR A 212 8.48 -4.51 10.83
CA TYR A 212 7.40 -4.96 11.70
C TYR A 212 6.06 -5.04 10.95
N ASN A 213 5.69 -6.24 10.54
CA ASN A 213 4.35 -6.52 10.03
C ASN A 213 3.40 -6.75 11.21
N PHE A 214 2.24 -6.10 11.20
CA PHE A 214 1.16 -6.38 12.14
C PHE A 214 -0.20 -6.21 11.45
N LEU A 215 -1.17 -7.01 11.83
CA LEU A 215 -2.54 -6.89 11.31
C LEU A 215 -3.23 -5.70 11.96
N LYS A 216 -3.67 -4.74 11.14
CA LYS A 216 -4.44 -3.57 11.59
C LYS A 216 -5.91 -3.96 11.76
N HIS A 217 -6.55 -3.60 12.88
CA HIS A 217 -7.99 -3.89 13.12
C HIS A 217 -8.37 -5.39 13.02
N ALA A 218 -7.49 -6.27 13.52
CA ALA A 218 -7.78 -7.69 13.71
C ALA A 218 -7.80 -8.03 15.21
N PRO A 219 -8.36 -9.19 15.60
CA PRO A 219 -8.14 -9.70 16.95
C PRO A 219 -6.64 -9.84 17.25
N PHE A 220 -6.20 -9.24 18.34
CA PHE A 220 -4.81 -9.33 18.77
C PHE A 220 -4.64 -10.51 19.74
N VAL A 221 -3.62 -11.33 19.48
CA VAL A 221 -3.23 -12.41 20.40
C VAL A 221 -2.17 -11.88 21.33
N TYR A 222 -2.48 -11.81 22.62
CA TYR A 222 -1.58 -11.31 23.64
C TYR A 222 -1.10 -12.40 24.59
N SER A 223 0.18 -12.29 24.97
CA SER A 223 0.72 -12.95 26.16
C SER A 223 0.64 -11.99 27.36
N ARG A 224 -0.06 -12.42 28.42
CA ARG A 224 -0.10 -11.70 29.71
C ARG A 224 1.31 -11.53 30.30
N LEU A 225 2.14 -12.58 30.23
CA LEU A 225 3.51 -12.55 30.73
C LEU A 225 4.37 -11.52 29.97
N ALA A 226 4.15 -11.38 28.66
CA ALA A 226 4.83 -10.35 27.89
C ALA A 226 4.41 -8.94 28.30
N PHE A 227 3.13 -8.70 28.64
CA PHE A 227 2.74 -7.40 29.20
C PHE A 227 3.46 -7.09 30.51
N GLU A 228 3.65 -8.06 31.40
CA GLU A 228 4.42 -7.85 32.64
C GLU A 228 5.86 -7.42 32.35
N GLU A 229 6.53 -8.05 31.39
CA GLU A 229 7.89 -7.68 31.01
C GLU A 229 7.96 -6.35 30.25
N ILE A 230 6.99 -6.07 29.37
CA ILE A 230 6.87 -4.79 28.65
C ILE A 230 6.69 -3.64 29.63
N HIS A 231 5.82 -3.79 30.64
CA HIS A 231 5.59 -2.77 31.67
C HIS A 231 6.82 -2.57 32.57
N LYS A 232 7.66 -3.59 32.79
CA LYS A 232 8.95 -3.41 33.48
C LYS A 232 9.96 -2.69 32.59
N LYS A 233 10.08 -3.09 31.33
CA LYS A 233 11.11 -2.63 30.41
C LYS A 233 10.87 -1.22 29.89
N PHE A 234 9.62 -0.89 29.57
CA PHE A 234 9.20 0.40 29.00
C PHE A 234 8.34 1.20 29.98
N ALA A 235 8.56 1.00 31.30
CA ALA A 235 7.80 1.66 32.37
C ALA A 235 7.74 3.17 32.18
N LYS A 236 8.89 3.80 31.89
CA LYS A 236 9.00 5.24 31.73
C LYS A 236 8.09 5.78 30.63
N GLU A 237 8.11 5.15 29.47
CA GLU A 237 7.33 5.56 28.30
C GLU A 237 5.83 5.28 28.49
N LEU A 238 5.49 4.15 29.11
CA LEU A 238 4.09 3.77 29.37
C LEU A 238 3.46 4.61 30.50
N ASP A 239 4.21 4.90 31.56
CA ASP A 239 3.74 5.72 32.68
C ASP A 239 3.45 7.16 32.22
N ALA A 240 4.20 7.67 31.24
CA ALA A 240 3.97 8.98 30.65
C ALA A 240 2.61 9.09 29.94
N MET A 241 2.00 7.97 29.53
CA MET A 241 0.70 7.95 28.86
C MET A 241 -0.48 7.94 29.83
N LEU A 242 -0.27 7.56 31.11
CA LEU A 242 -1.34 7.38 32.09
C LEU A 242 -2.25 8.62 32.30
N PRO A 243 -1.76 9.87 32.20
CA PRO A 243 -2.62 11.04 32.33
C PRO A 243 -3.55 11.29 31.13
N HIS A 244 -3.35 10.62 29.99
CA HIS A 244 -4.12 10.86 28.77
C HIS A 244 -5.53 10.30 28.88
N GLN A 245 -6.55 11.17 28.87
CA GLN A 245 -7.97 10.77 28.91
C GLN A 245 -8.53 10.38 27.53
N MET A 246 -7.85 10.78 26.45
CA MET A 246 -8.19 10.50 25.06
C MET A 246 -6.91 10.10 24.32
N ARG A 247 -7.04 9.44 23.16
CA ARG A 247 -5.88 9.11 22.32
C ARG A 247 -5.03 10.36 22.07
N HIS A 248 -3.75 10.27 22.41
CA HIS A 248 -2.81 11.38 22.37
C HIS A 248 -1.70 11.15 21.33
N PRO A 249 -1.19 12.21 20.68
CA PRO A 249 -0.05 12.08 19.75
C PRO A 249 1.22 11.48 20.38
N ASP A 250 1.36 11.53 21.69
CA ASP A 250 2.52 11.00 22.43
C ASP A 250 2.32 9.57 22.92
N ASP A 251 1.16 8.95 22.63
CA ASP A 251 0.88 7.56 23.02
C ASP A 251 1.82 6.57 22.32
N LEU A 252 1.90 5.36 22.86
CA LEU A 252 2.40 4.18 22.18
C LEU A 252 1.24 3.30 21.70
N ASN A 253 1.41 2.66 20.55
CA ASN A 253 0.52 1.62 20.07
C ASN A 253 0.81 0.29 20.79
N MET A 254 0.00 -0.06 21.79
CA MET A 254 0.17 -1.29 22.58
C MET A 254 0.14 -2.60 21.77
N PRO A 255 -0.79 -2.80 20.80
CA PRO A 255 -0.76 -3.99 19.96
C PRO A 255 0.57 -4.20 19.24
N LEU A 256 1.08 -3.14 18.62
CA LEU A 256 2.35 -3.17 17.90
C LEU A 256 3.53 -3.37 18.86
N LEU A 257 3.55 -2.66 19.99
CA LEU A 257 4.60 -2.78 21.00
C LEU A 257 4.72 -4.21 21.51
N HIS A 258 3.59 -4.84 21.83
CA HIS A 258 3.55 -6.23 22.27
C HIS A 258 4.09 -7.19 21.21
N HIS A 259 3.65 -7.01 19.97
CA HIS A 259 4.04 -7.88 18.88
C HIS A 259 5.54 -7.79 18.59
N ILE A 260 6.10 -6.58 18.57
CA ILE A 260 7.54 -6.37 18.39
C ILE A 260 8.32 -6.97 19.54
N TYR A 261 7.90 -6.72 20.79
CA TYR A 261 8.55 -7.33 21.96
C TYR A 261 8.58 -8.87 21.85
N MET A 262 7.48 -9.50 21.45
CA MET A 262 7.43 -10.95 21.27
C MET A 262 8.39 -11.46 20.20
N GLN A 263 8.53 -10.75 19.08
CA GLN A 263 9.43 -11.12 17.99
C GLN A 263 10.91 -10.96 18.39
N GLU A 264 11.25 -9.85 19.02
CA GLU A 264 12.64 -9.49 19.33
C GLU A 264 13.19 -10.26 20.53
N GLU A 265 12.35 -10.48 21.54
CA GLU A 265 12.82 -10.97 22.84
C GLU A 265 11.86 -11.98 23.48
N GLY A 266 10.57 -11.65 23.53
CA GLY A 266 9.56 -12.36 24.31
C GLY A 266 9.43 -13.84 23.94
N THR A 267 9.62 -14.20 22.66
CA THR A 267 9.60 -15.60 22.23
C THR A 267 10.63 -16.44 22.96
N LYS A 268 11.87 -15.95 23.02
CA LYS A 268 12.97 -16.64 23.69
C LYS A 268 12.87 -16.53 25.21
N ALA A 269 12.55 -15.34 25.71
CA ALA A 269 12.51 -15.07 27.15
C ALA A 269 11.37 -15.81 27.86
N LEU A 270 10.23 -15.99 27.19
CA LEU A 270 9.02 -16.60 27.77
C LEU A 270 8.78 -18.03 27.30
N GLY A 271 9.54 -18.52 26.31
CA GLY A 271 9.31 -19.84 25.70
C GLY A 271 8.00 -19.94 24.93
N ILE A 272 7.46 -18.81 24.44
CA ILE A 272 6.20 -18.75 23.70
C ILE A 272 6.52 -18.51 22.23
N PRO A 273 6.42 -19.51 21.34
CA PRO A 273 6.74 -19.33 19.94
C PRO A 273 5.79 -18.34 19.26
N VAL A 274 6.35 -17.43 18.47
CA VAL A 274 5.61 -16.57 17.55
C VAL A 274 6.14 -16.79 16.14
N GLU A 275 5.26 -17.22 15.24
CA GLU A 275 5.53 -17.31 13.82
C GLU A 275 4.63 -16.31 13.10
N LEU A 276 5.25 -15.48 12.25
CA LEU A 276 4.49 -14.62 11.35
C LEU A 276 4.14 -15.42 10.10
N ASN A 277 2.84 -15.48 9.77
CA ASN A 277 2.45 -15.95 8.46
C ASN A 277 3.01 -15.00 7.38
N PRO A 278 3.50 -15.52 6.25
CA PRO A 278 3.78 -14.71 5.08
C PRO A 278 2.56 -13.88 4.71
N ILE A 279 2.76 -12.65 4.23
CA ILE A 279 1.65 -11.77 3.80
C ILE A 279 0.77 -12.45 2.74
N SER A 280 1.35 -13.33 1.92
CA SER A 280 0.64 -14.14 0.91
C SER A 280 -0.32 -15.18 1.50
N GLU A 281 -0.30 -15.40 2.81
CA GLU A 281 -1.17 -16.34 3.53
C GLU A 281 -2.22 -15.62 4.37
N CYS A 282 -2.34 -14.29 4.26
CA CYS A 282 -3.29 -13.46 5.01
C CYS A 282 -4.56 -13.09 4.22
N ASP A 283 -4.93 -13.90 3.22
CA ASP A 283 -6.13 -13.67 2.39
C ASP A 283 -7.43 -14.10 3.11
N ASP A 284 -7.34 -14.64 4.33
CA ASP A 284 -8.44 -15.11 5.16
C ASP A 284 -9.06 -14.02 6.05
N TRP A 285 -8.60 -12.77 5.93
CA TRP A 285 -9.06 -11.63 6.72
C TRP A 285 -9.50 -10.44 5.86
N LEU A 286 -10.70 -9.91 6.15
CA LEU A 286 -11.24 -8.72 5.46
C LEU A 286 -11.54 -7.58 6.44
N LEU A 287 -10.94 -6.41 6.19
CA LEU A 287 -11.38 -5.15 6.78
C LEU A 287 -12.38 -4.46 5.85
N VAL A 288 -13.62 -4.36 6.32
CA VAL A 288 -14.67 -3.58 5.65
C VAL A 288 -14.80 -2.23 6.34
N ARG A 289 -14.56 -1.17 5.57
CA ARG A 289 -14.78 0.20 6.02
C ARG A 289 -16.21 0.60 5.77
N VAL A 290 -17.00 0.69 6.83
CA VAL A 290 -18.38 1.14 6.73
C VAL A 290 -18.37 2.66 6.67
N LYS A 291 -18.73 3.23 5.53
CA LYS A 291 -18.79 4.68 5.30
C LYS A 291 -20.16 5.09 4.79
N ASP A 292 -20.54 6.30 5.17
CA ASP A 292 -21.72 6.94 4.58
C ASP A 292 -21.51 7.16 3.08
N ASN A 293 -22.55 6.87 2.30
CA ASN A 293 -22.59 6.96 0.83
C ASN A 293 -21.81 5.89 0.05
N GLU A 294 -21.39 4.78 0.67
CA GLU A 294 -20.82 3.60 -0.01
C GLU A 294 -21.78 2.38 0.04
N GLU A 295 -23.09 2.61 0.10
CA GLU A 295 -24.11 1.57 0.33
C GLU A 295 -24.07 0.42 -0.69
N GLU A 296 -23.90 0.72 -1.97
CA GLU A 296 -23.86 -0.31 -3.01
C GLU A 296 -22.69 -1.27 -2.82
N LYS A 297 -21.50 -0.71 -2.59
CA LYS A 297 -20.27 -1.47 -2.33
C LYS A 297 -20.39 -2.28 -1.03
N LEU A 298 -20.94 -1.68 0.02
CA LEU A 298 -21.13 -2.36 1.30
C LEU A 298 -22.11 -3.54 1.16
N ASN A 299 -23.22 -3.35 0.45
CA ASN A 299 -24.17 -4.43 0.14
C ASN A 299 -23.52 -5.57 -0.64
N GLN A 300 -22.66 -5.27 -1.61
CA GLN A 300 -21.94 -6.29 -2.37
C GLN A 300 -21.03 -7.11 -1.47
N GLN A 301 -20.24 -6.46 -0.60
CA GLN A 301 -19.36 -7.14 0.35
C GLN A 301 -20.16 -8.01 1.35
N PHE A 302 -21.24 -7.47 1.91
CA PHE A 302 -22.12 -8.21 2.81
C PHE A 302 -22.77 -9.42 2.14
N LYS A 303 -23.21 -9.27 0.89
CA LYS A 303 -23.76 -10.39 0.12
C LYS A 303 -22.71 -11.48 -0.11
N MET A 304 -21.48 -11.12 -0.46
CA MET A 304 -20.40 -12.10 -0.64
C MET A 304 -20.09 -12.86 0.65
N ALA A 305 -20.07 -12.18 1.79
CA ALA A 305 -19.86 -12.79 3.09
C ALA A 305 -21.01 -13.73 3.48
N LEU A 306 -22.27 -13.29 3.32
CA LEU A 306 -23.46 -14.12 3.60
C LEU A 306 -23.54 -15.36 2.69
N GLU A 307 -23.10 -15.25 1.43
CA GLU A 307 -23.08 -16.35 0.47
C GLU A 307 -21.81 -17.22 0.57
N ASN A 308 -20.87 -16.90 1.48
CA ASN A 308 -19.58 -17.56 1.65
C ASN A 308 -18.80 -17.68 0.31
N LYS A 309 -18.76 -16.59 -0.47
CA LYS A 309 -18.17 -16.55 -1.81
C LYS A 309 -16.75 -15.97 -1.86
N GLY A 310 -16.23 -15.51 -0.73
CA GLY A 310 -14.86 -15.01 -0.61
C GLY A 310 -13.96 -15.95 0.20
N PRO A 311 -12.63 -15.75 0.18
CA PRO A 311 -11.69 -16.53 0.97
C PRO A 311 -11.70 -16.20 2.47
N GLU A 312 -12.46 -15.17 2.88
CA GLU A 312 -12.27 -14.56 4.19
C GLU A 312 -13.03 -15.32 5.29
N ILE A 313 -12.30 -15.68 6.34
CA ILE A 313 -12.79 -16.36 7.54
C ILE A 313 -13.18 -15.33 8.60
N LEU A 314 -12.51 -14.18 8.63
CA LEU A 314 -12.76 -13.12 9.60
C LEU A 314 -13.08 -11.79 8.93
N LEU A 315 -14.18 -11.18 9.38
CA LEU A 315 -14.61 -9.85 8.97
C LEU A 315 -14.44 -8.85 10.10
N ALA A 316 -13.75 -7.76 9.85
CA ALA A 316 -13.69 -6.59 10.74
C ALA A 316 -14.49 -5.44 10.12
N LEU A 317 -15.54 -4.98 10.80
CA LEU A 317 -16.33 -3.82 10.39
C LEU A 317 -15.85 -2.58 11.13
N ASN A 318 -15.33 -1.60 10.38
CA ASN A 318 -14.90 -0.33 10.92
C ASN A 318 -16.04 0.69 10.87
N ASP A 319 -16.35 1.30 12.01
CA ASP A 319 -17.55 2.08 12.32
C ASP A 319 -17.46 3.56 11.93
N GLU A 320 -16.93 3.86 10.75
CA GLU A 320 -16.77 5.23 10.21
C GLU A 320 -18.06 5.77 9.54
N TYR A 321 -19.21 5.63 10.20
CA TYR A 321 -20.51 6.10 9.70
C TYR A 321 -21.31 6.86 10.76
N SER A 322 -22.24 7.70 10.33
CA SER A 322 -23.10 8.48 11.23
C SER A 322 -24.58 8.46 10.84
N ARG A 323 -24.91 7.97 9.63
CA ARG A 323 -26.30 7.93 9.17
C ARG A 323 -27.05 6.70 9.72
N PRO A 324 -28.30 6.88 10.21
CA PRO A 324 -29.15 5.77 10.66
C PRO A 324 -29.36 4.69 9.60
N GLU A 325 -29.44 5.05 8.32
CA GLU A 325 -29.66 4.13 7.21
C GLU A 325 -28.47 3.18 7.02
N THR A 326 -27.23 3.68 7.19
CA THR A 326 -26.03 2.86 7.18
C THR A 326 -26.02 1.91 8.38
N ALA A 327 -26.47 2.37 9.56
CA ALA A 327 -26.58 1.53 10.75
C ALA A 327 -27.61 0.40 10.56
N GLU A 328 -28.76 0.69 9.97
CA GLU A 328 -29.78 -0.31 9.66
C GLU A 328 -29.26 -1.36 8.67
N LEU A 329 -28.49 -0.94 7.66
CA LEU A 329 -27.87 -1.85 6.70
C LEU A 329 -26.91 -2.84 7.37
N VAL A 330 -26.05 -2.36 8.27
CA VAL A 330 -25.16 -3.20 9.08
C VAL A 330 -25.97 -4.13 10.00
N GLY A 331 -27.02 -3.63 10.64
CA GLY A 331 -27.92 -4.44 11.47
C GLY A 331 -28.57 -5.58 10.71
N ARG A 332 -29.08 -5.32 9.50
CA ARG A 332 -29.64 -6.38 8.62
C ARG A 332 -28.58 -7.42 8.23
N PHE A 333 -27.34 -7.00 7.99
CA PHE A 333 -26.26 -7.94 7.74
C PHE A 333 -26.02 -8.85 8.94
N TYR A 334 -25.94 -8.31 10.16
CA TYR A 334 -25.79 -9.12 11.38
C TYR A 334 -26.93 -10.12 11.57
N SER A 335 -28.18 -9.69 11.47
CA SER A 335 -29.34 -10.58 11.65
C SER A 335 -29.42 -11.69 10.60
N ASN A 336 -28.93 -11.44 9.37
CA ASN A 336 -28.88 -12.46 8.33
C ASN A 336 -27.69 -13.41 8.51
N LEU A 337 -26.55 -12.91 9.03
CA LEU A 337 -25.36 -13.72 9.25
C LEU A 337 -25.51 -14.64 10.47
N LEU A 338 -26.11 -14.11 11.54
CA LEU A 338 -26.25 -14.76 12.84
C LEU A 338 -27.71 -14.66 13.32
N PRO A 339 -28.63 -15.45 12.74
CA PRO A 339 -30.06 -15.36 13.05
C PRO A 339 -30.46 -16.01 14.38
N GLU A 340 -29.59 -16.85 14.95
CA GLU A 340 -29.85 -17.58 16.19
C GLU A 340 -29.18 -16.90 17.38
N SER A 341 -29.93 -16.64 18.45
CA SER A 341 -29.36 -16.10 19.69
C SER A 341 -28.41 -17.09 20.36
N ALA A 342 -27.27 -16.59 20.81
CA ALA A 342 -26.27 -17.35 21.54
C ALA A 342 -26.60 -17.46 23.03
N PHE A 343 -25.93 -18.39 23.73
CA PHE A 343 -26.16 -18.67 25.16
C PHE A 343 -25.90 -17.47 26.10
N PHE A 344 -25.15 -16.46 25.65
CA PHE A 344 -24.84 -15.26 26.41
C PHE A 344 -25.87 -14.13 26.21
N GLU A 345 -26.84 -14.32 25.31
CA GLU A 345 -27.91 -13.35 25.08
C GLU A 345 -29.04 -13.52 26.10
N LEU A 346 -29.59 -12.40 26.53
CA LEU A 346 -30.81 -12.41 27.35
C LEU A 346 -31.99 -12.88 26.49
N PRO A 347 -33.01 -13.52 27.10
CA PRO A 347 -34.25 -13.82 26.40
C PRO A 347 -34.91 -12.57 25.81
N GLU A 348 -35.57 -12.73 24.66
CA GLU A 348 -36.29 -11.66 23.99
C GLU A 348 -37.28 -10.96 24.94
N GLY A 349 -37.29 -9.63 24.93
CA GLY A 349 -38.13 -8.81 25.81
C GLY A 349 -37.54 -8.50 27.20
N GLN A 350 -36.35 -9.04 27.54
CA GLN A 350 -35.63 -8.68 28.77
C GLN A 350 -34.62 -7.53 28.59
N HIS A 351 -34.66 -6.81 27.47
CA HIS A 351 -33.81 -5.64 27.26
C HIS A 351 -34.34 -4.44 28.06
N VAL A 352 -33.72 -4.15 29.21
CA VAL A 352 -34.21 -3.14 30.18
C VAL A 352 -33.49 -1.79 30.08
N HIS A 353 -32.93 -1.44 28.91
CA HIS A 353 -31.99 -0.32 28.67
C HIS A 353 -30.53 -0.62 29.07
N LEU A 354 -29.59 0.25 28.65
CA LEU A 354 -28.17 0.13 28.96
C LEU A 354 -27.95 0.12 30.48
N VAL A 355 -27.29 -0.91 30.99
CA VAL A 355 -26.85 -1.01 32.37
C VAL A 355 -25.42 -0.47 32.48
N SER A 356 -25.17 0.45 33.41
CA SER A 356 -23.91 1.20 33.54
C SER A 356 -23.57 1.44 35.01
N ASN A 357 -22.28 1.42 35.36
CA ASN A 357 -21.82 1.86 36.68
C ASN A 357 -22.16 3.32 36.96
N TRP A 358 -22.40 4.12 35.92
CA TRP A 358 -22.87 5.49 36.01
C TRP A 358 -24.37 5.52 35.75
N HIS A 359 -25.17 5.91 36.74
CA HIS A 359 -26.63 5.98 36.64
C HIS A 359 -27.25 7.08 37.50
N GLY A 360 -28.54 7.35 37.27
CA GLY A 360 -29.27 8.47 37.87
C GLY A 360 -28.98 9.81 37.20
N ASP A 361 -29.75 10.83 37.56
CA ASP A 361 -29.66 12.18 36.96
C ASP A 361 -28.31 12.88 37.26
N ASP A 362 -27.69 12.55 38.40
CA ASP A 362 -26.41 13.10 38.84
C ASP A 362 -25.19 12.31 38.31
N CYS A 363 -25.40 11.27 37.49
CA CYS A 363 -24.35 10.33 37.10
C CYS A 363 -23.55 9.83 38.33
N ALA A 364 -24.23 9.20 39.28
CA ALA A 364 -23.54 8.61 40.43
C ALA A 364 -22.84 7.31 40.02
N TYR A 365 -21.62 7.09 40.53
CA TYR A 365 -20.87 5.85 40.30
C TYR A 365 -21.25 4.77 41.32
N ASP A 366 -21.69 3.61 40.84
CA ASP A 366 -21.97 2.41 41.63
C ASP A 366 -21.10 1.23 41.14
N PRO A 367 -20.08 0.82 41.92
CA PRO A 367 -19.20 -0.28 41.55
C PRO A 367 -19.87 -1.66 41.64
N LYS A 368 -21.09 -1.76 42.17
CA LYS A 368 -21.81 -3.04 42.27
C LYS A 368 -22.46 -3.45 40.94
N VAL A 369 -22.64 -2.52 40.01
CA VAL A 369 -23.25 -2.79 38.71
C VAL A 369 -22.35 -3.67 37.84
N ILE A 370 -21.05 -3.35 37.78
CA ILE A 370 -20.00 -4.20 37.20
C ILE A 370 -19.02 -4.55 38.34
N PRO A 371 -19.27 -5.64 39.09
CA PRO A 371 -18.38 -6.07 40.15
C PRO A 371 -17.04 -6.57 39.58
N LEU A 372 -16.01 -6.59 40.42
CA LEU A 372 -14.76 -7.27 40.07
C LEU A 372 -15.04 -8.75 39.83
N PRO A 373 -14.34 -9.40 38.88
CA PRO A 373 -14.41 -10.85 38.71
C PRO A 373 -14.03 -11.55 40.02
N GLU A 374 -14.80 -12.55 40.42
CA GLU A 374 -14.43 -13.42 41.55
C GLU A 374 -13.12 -14.15 41.22
N PRO A 375 -12.17 -14.31 42.18
CA PRO A 375 -10.87 -14.94 41.92
C PRO A 375 -10.94 -16.34 41.29
N ASP A 376 -12.02 -17.07 41.54
CA ASP A 376 -12.24 -18.44 41.08
C ASP A 376 -13.17 -18.52 39.84
N PHE A 377 -13.48 -17.39 39.19
CA PHE A 377 -14.32 -17.34 38.00
C PHE A 377 -13.60 -18.00 36.81
N MET A 378 -13.86 -19.30 36.63
CA MET A 378 -13.41 -20.14 35.51
C MET A 378 -11.90 -20.10 35.23
N THR A 379 -11.11 -20.75 36.09
CA THR A 379 -9.90 -21.42 35.62
C THR A 379 -10.31 -22.64 34.79
N LEU A 380 -10.62 -22.47 33.50
CA LEU A 380 -10.82 -23.58 32.54
C LEU A 380 -9.52 -24.40 32.30
N ARG A 381 -8.54 -24.33 33.21
CA ARG A 381 -7.18 -24.81 33.03
C ARG A 381 -6.48 -25.29 34.32
N ALA A 382 -7.22 -25.70 35.35
CA ALA A 382 -6.61 -26.05 36.64
C ALA A 382 -6.63 -27.54 37.03
N GLU A 383 -7.10 -28.47 36.18
CA GLU A 383 -7.09 -29.91 36.54
C GLU A 383 -6.52 -30.88 35.49
N GLU A 384 -5.97 -30.42 34.37
CA GLU A 384 -5.13 -31.29 33.53
C GLU A 384 -3.65 -30.96 33.76
N GLU A 385 -2.93 -31.98 34.20
CA GLU A 385 -1.54 -31.99 34.65
C GLU A 385 -0.62 -31.07 33.84
N VAL A 386 0.26 -30.35 34.55
CA VAL A 386 1.46 -29.71 33.99
C VAL A 386 2.39 -30.82 33.51
N GLY A 387 2.04 -31.48 32.41
CA GLY A 387 2.94 -32.27 31.60
C GLY A 387 3.87 -31.32 30.86
N ASP A 388 5.15 -31.67 30.80
CA ASP A 388 6.17 -31.04 29.96
C ASP A 388 5.56 -30.50 28.66
N TRP A 389 5.86 -29.24 28.33
CA TRP A 389 5.64 -28.69 26.99
C TRP A 389 6.58 -29.39 25.99
N THR A 390 6.42 -30.70 25.80
CA THR A 390 6.79 -31.34 24.55
C THR A 390 5.72 -30.96 23.53
N PRO A 391 6.06 -30.35 22.38
CA PRO A 391 5.09 -30.11 21.34
C PRO A 391 4.60 -31.48 20.85
N ALA A 392 3.50 -31.96 21.42
CA ALA A 392 2.69 -32.91 20.72
C ALA A 392 2.32 -32.21 19.40
N LEU A 393 2.73 -32.80 18.29
CA LEU A 393 2.13 -32.60 16.99
C LEU A 393 0.63 -32.92 17.13
N LEU A 394 -0.12 -32.03 17.77
CA LEU A 394 -1.56 -32.02 17.73
C LEU A 394 -1.87 -31.73 16.26
N PRO A 395 -2.42 -32.70 15.51
CA PRO A 395 -2.93 -32.38 14.19
C PRO A 395 -3.93 -31.25 14.42
N ARG A 396 -3.77 -30.10 13.74
CA ARG A 396 -4.80 -29.06 13.70
C ARG A 396 -6.14 -29.78 13.63
N LEU A 397 -7.01 -29.57 14.63
CA LEU A 397 -8.37 -30.11 14.60
C LEU A 397 -9.11 -29.38 13.49
N ARG A 398 -8.95 -29.93 12.30
CA ARG A 398 -9.51 -29.47 11.03
C ARG A 398 -10.99 -29.77 11.01
N SER A 399 -11.79 -28.83 10.51
CA SER A 399 -13.24 -28.96 10.46
C SER A 399 -13.66 -30.20 9.66
N PRO A 400 -14.86 -30.77 9.90
CA PRO A 400 -15.39 -31.90 9.13
C PRO A 400 -15.42 -31.67 7.60
N ASN A 401 -15.40 -30.40 7.16
CA ASN A 401 -15.46 -30.00 5.76
C ASN A 401 -14.11 -30.15 5.03
N GLU A 402 -12.99 -30.29 5.74
CA GLU A 402 -11.67 -30.47 5.11
C GLU A 402 -11.45 -31.91 4.58
N ARG A 403 -12.16 -32.92 5.09
CA ARG A 403 -12.08 -34.29 4.53
C ARG A 403 -12.55 -34.35 3.07
N ALA A 404 -13.53 -33.51 2.70
CA ALA A 404 -14.01 -33.42 1.32
C ALA A 404 -12.95 -32.84 0.36
N PHE A 405 -12.00 -32.06 0.85
CA PHE A 405 -10.91 -31.46 0.05
C PHE A 405 -9.59 -32.23 0.13
N ALA A 406 -9.33 -32.97 1.21
CA ALA A 406 -8.15 -33.85 1.31
C ALA A 406 -8.25 -35.09 0.40
N ASP A 407 -9.47 -35.61 0.17
CA ASP A 407 -9.72 -36.66 -0.83
C ASP A 407 -9.62 -36.13 -2.28
N MET A 408 -9.47 -34.81 -2.47
CA MET A 408 -9.09 -34.15 -3.72
C MET A 408 -7.58 -33.87 -3.79
N THR A 409 -6.73 -34.76 -3.27
CA THR A 409 -5.35 -34.81 -3.75
C THR A 409 -5.35 -35.21 -5.23
N PRO A 410 -4.50 -34.61 -6.08
CA PRO A 410 -4.47 -34.95 -7.50
C PRO A 410 -3.96 -36.39 -7.60
N SER A 411 -4.88 -37.34 -7.80
CA SER A 411 -4.49 -38.70 -8.14
C SER A 411 -3.56 -38.65 -9.36
N PHE A 412 -2.64 -39.62 -9.47
CA PHE A 412 -1.81 -39.76 -10.67
C PHE A 412 -2.64 -39.68 -11.97
N ALA A 413 -3.89 -40.16 -11.91
CA ALA A 413 -4.87 -40.06 -13.00
C ALA A 413 -5.29 -38.61 -13.33
N TRP A 414 -5.44 -37.72 -12.33
CA TRP A 414 -5.72 -36.29 -12.56
C TRP A 414 -4.52 -35.58 -13.19
N SER A 415 -3.31 -35.82 -12.70
CA SER A 415 -2.10 -35.28 -13.33
C SER A 415 -1.87 -35.83 -14.74
N LEU A 416 -2.23 -37.10 -15.00
CA LEU A 416 -2.15 -37.70 -16.33
C LEU A 416 -3.22 -37.12 -17.27
N ALA A 417 -4.45 -36.89 -16.78
CA ALA A 417 -5.53 -36.27 -17.54
C ALA A 417 -5.24 -34.81 -17.91
N VAL A 418 -4.66 -34.03 -16.99
CA VAL A 418 -4.26 -32.65 -17.25
C VAL A 418 -3.11 -32.60 -18.27
N ASN A 419 -2.11 -33.47 -18.15
CA ASN A 419 -0.99 -33.52 -19.10
C ASN A 419 -1.41 -34.05 -20.49
N LEU A 420 -2.29 -35.05 -20.55
CA LEU A 420 -2.87 -35.52 -21.82
C LEU A 420 -3.77 -34.45 -22.46
N GLY A 421 -4.53 -33.71 -21.65
CA GLY A 421 -5.35 -32.58 -22.10
C GLY A 421 -4.49 -31.44 -22.68
N TYR A 422 -3.37 -31.11 -22.03
CA TYR A 422 -2.40 -30.13 -22.53
C TYR A 422 -1.74 -30.59 -23.84
N GLY A 423 -1.37 -31.88 -23.93
CA GLY A 423 -0.81 -32.48 -25.14
C GLY A 423 -1.79 -32.47 -26.32
N PHE A 424 -3.05 -32.84 -26.08
CA PHE A 424 -4.10 -32.75 -27.10
C PHE A 424 -4.39 -31.31 -27.53
N GLY A 425 -4.40 -30.37 -26.58
CA GLY A 425 -4.56 -28.94 -26.86
C GLY A 425 -3.47 -28.38 -27.78
N LEU A 426 -2.21 -28.76 -27.54
CA LEU A 426 -1.08 -28.39 -28.39
C LEU A 426 -1.15 -29.01 -29.79
N ILE A 427 -1.54 -30.28 -29.91
CA ILE A 427 -1.70 -30.94 -31.21
C ILE A 427 -2.82 -30.28 -32.02
N ILE A 428 -3.96 -29.98 -31.39
CA ILE A 428 -5.08 -29.30 -32.03
C ILE A 428 -4.66 -27.89 -32.48
N ALA A 429 -3.93 -27.14 -31.65
CA ALA A 429 -3.42 -25.82 -32.00
C ALA A 429 -2.46 -25.86 -33.20
N VAL A 430 -1.58 -26.85 -33.28
CA VAL A 430 -0.67 -27.05 -34.42
C VAL A 430 -1.44 -27.44 -35.68
N VAL A 431 -2.40 -28.37 -35.58
CA VAL A 431 -3.23 -28.77 -36.73
C VAL A 431 -4.05 -27.60 -37.26
N ILE A 432 -4.66 -26.80 -36.37
CA ILE A 432 -5.40 -25.58 -36.74
C ILE A 432 -4.44 -24.57 -37.40
N SER A 433 -3.25 -24.37 -36.84
CA SER A 433 -2.26 -23.42 -37.40
C SER A 433 -1.77 -23.85 -38.79
N VAL A 434 -1.54 -25.15 -39.01
CA VAL A 434 -1.16 -25.71 -40.32
C VAL A 434 -2.33 -25.63 -41.31
N TYR A 435 -3.56 -25.83 -40.85
CA TYR A 435 -4.77 -25.71 -41.68
C TYR A 435 -5.01 -24.26 -42.11
N ILE A 436 -4.87 -23.30 -41.19
CA ILE A 436 -4.94 -21.86 -41.47
C ILE A 436 -3.84 -21.46 -42.46
N PHE A 437 -2.60 -21.89 -42.24
CA PHE A 437 -1.49 -21.57 -43.15
C PHE A 437 -1.70 -22.11 -44.57
N ARG A 438 -2.21 -23.35 -44.71
CA ARG A 438 -2.49 -23.96 -46.02
C ARG A 438 -3.69 -23.36 -46.75
N PHE A 439 -4.67 -22.82 -46.02
CA PHE A 439 -5.83 -22.15 -46.61
C PHE A 439 -5.56 -20.68 -46.94
N SER A 440 -4.71 -19.98 -46.17
CA SER A 440 -4.25 -18.63 -46.51
C SER A 440 -3.26 -18.61 -47.69
N SER A 441 -2.60 -19.74 -47.99
CA SER A 441 -1.65 -19.85 -49.12
C SER A 441 -2.28 -20.27 -50.47
N LYS A 442 -3.61 -20.44 -50.54
CA LYS A 442 -4.32 -20.78 -51.79
C LYS A 442 -5.38 -19.74 -52.10
N GLY A 443 -4.98 -18.66 -52.80
CA GLY A 443 -5.95 -17.80 -53.48
C GLY A 443 -5.49 -16.40 -53.84
N VAL A 444 -4.60 -16.26 -54.82
CA VAL A 444 -4.68 -15.14 -55.78
C VAL A 444 -4.28 -15.65 -57.18
N PRO A 445 -5.23 -15.94 -58.09
CA PRO A 445 -4.98 -16.00 -59.53
C PRO A 445 -4.86 -14.59 -60.10
N GLY A 446 -3.92 -14.40 -61.03
CA GLY A 446 -3.43 -13.10 -61.47
C GLY A 446 -4.42 -12.22 -62.23
N LEU A 447 -4.08 -10.93 -62.27
CA LEU A 447 -4.56 -9.99 -63.27
C LEU A 447 -3.38 -9.31 -63.98
N HIS A 448 -3.32 -9.55 -65.28
CA HIS A 448 -2.54 -8.80 -66.27
C HIS A 448 -2.96 -7.33 -66.34
N THR A 449 -2.02 -6.43 -66.65
CA THR A 449 -2.08 -5.43 -67.77
C THR A 449 -0.83 -4.52 -67.69
N THR A 450 0.17 -4.71 -68.56
CA THR A 450 0.42 -4.12 -69.90
C THR A 450 1.30 -2.86 -69.89
N LYS A 451 2.45 -2.97 -70.58
CA LYS A 451 3.26 -1.87 -71.10
C LYS A 451 2.51 -1.17 -72.25
N ASN A 452 2.53 0.17 -72.27
CA ASN A 452 3.17 1.01 -73.32
C ASN A 452 2.60 2.43 -73.29
N THR A 453 3.53 3.39 -73.41
CA THR A 453 3.43 4.79 -73.90
C THR A 453 2.39 5.72 -73.30
#